data_AF-M9LQZ3-F1
#
_entry.id   AF-M9LQZ3-F1
#
_cell.length_a   1.000
_cell.length_b   1.000
_cell.length_c   1.000
_cell.angle_alpha   90.00
_cell.angle_beta   90.00
_cell.angle_gamma   90.00
#
_symmetry.space_group_name_H-M   'P 1'
#
loop_
_entity.id
_entity.type
_entity.pdbx_description
1 polymer ?
#
loop_
_entity_poly.entity_id
_entity_poly.type
_entity_poly.pdbx_seq_one_letter_code
_entity_poly.pdbx_strand_id
1 'polypeptide(L)'
;MSCQEEGVLAVGSGPFLHSLVESWYESGLSKLTVFVTTNLEEPANTAELAKLREHALRGAEEASLHIVAATEDKDPEWRTIIQPFSFLLYVSQHGDVEELRKLQHACIAEQKSMIPAVVLQGRGMAGPLLHPNGEGRWESAWRGIHSTVFPEVRKPQRFSAAAVAILSNLLVHEWQKAITEEKETDGRNQCYILDPDTLTGIWHPIRPHPVVSGVETARLVENFELRLEKSHEPADTEEWFTCFNRLTSAATGIFHAWEEADLIQLPLAQCLVQPVDPLSEGPAQLLPPIIRSGLTHEEARRESGLAGLEAYAARLMPLLFPGWLSSQREDIGIGAGFSIAEAVERAFRACLATAWSKRMRMLADKKLAVTHIEYGQIEDVRCRYYLQALHITEGGTQLAVGEPLLGCPVVWVRSGSSWHGSADLDLTLALRQSLQKALTKTAGVASSSVRWKEDKAQDIMVSNSAPPKHASWLLGAVQRLNQGHQRLEVFDMRSEFFLGTGPFVIYGVRLGEEESP
;
A
#
# COMPACT_ATOMS: atom_id res chain seq x y z
N MET A 1 45.74 -5.92 23.12
CA MET A 1 44.30 -5.69 23.31
C MET A 1 43.60 -6.48 22.21
N SER A 2 42.88 -7.51 22.63
CA SER A 2 42.42 -8.65 21.84
C SER A 2 40.99 -8.39 21.36
N CYS A 3 40.83 -7.91 20.13
CA CYS A 3 39.53 -7.94 19.46
C CYS A 3 39.30 -9.37 18.96
N GLN A 4 38.19 -9.97 19.40
CA GLN A 4 37.71 -11.25 18.90
C GLN A 4 37.54 -11.17 17.37
N GLU A 5 38.26 -11.97 16.60
CA GLU A 5 37.91 -12.20 15.19
C GLU A 5 36.72 -13.17 15.16
N GLU A 6 35.52 -12.63 15.31
CA GLU A 6 34.25 -13.36 15.18
C GLU A 6 33.97 -13.61 13.69
N GLY A 7 33.90 -14.89 13.28
CA GLY A 7 33.97 -15.29 11.88
C GLY A 7 32.74 -14.93 11.03
N VAL A 8 32.97 -14.74 9.73
CA VAL A 8 31.95 -14.52 8.68
C VAL A 8 31.71 -15.81 7.90
N LEU A 9 30.43 -16.10 7.64
CA LEU A 9 30.00 -17.22 6.81
C LEU A 9 29.38 -16.70 5.50
N ALA A 10 30.01 -17.02 4.37
CA ALA A 10 29.39 -16.87 3.05
C ALA A 10 28.63 -18.14 2.68
N VAL A 11 27.36 -18.00 2.30
CA VAL A 11 26.46 -19.09 1.93
C VAL A 11 26.00 -18.89 0.49
N GLY A 12 26.08 -19.92 -0.34
CA GLY A 12 25.55 -19.85 -1.70
C GLY A 12 26.11 -20.92 -2.64
N SER A 13 25.93 -20.70 -3.94
CA SER A 13 26.44 -21.58 -4.99
C SER A 13 26.69 -20.83 -6.31
N GLY A 14 27.35 -21.51 -7.25
CA GLY A 14 27.67 -21.01 -8.59
C GLY A 14 28.66 -19.83 -8.66
N PRO A 15 28.71 -19.16 -9.83
CA PRO A 15 29.58 -18.01 -10.10
C PRO A 15 29.41 -16.82 -9.15
N PHE A 16 28.22 -16.67 -8.56
CA PHE A 16 27.98 -15.59 -7.59
C PHE A 16 28.80 -15.77 -6.31
N LEU A 17 28.81 -16.99 -5.76
CA LEU A 17 29.65 -17.29 -4.61
C LEU A 17 31.14 -17.12 -4.92
N HIS A 18 31.58 -17.54 -6.11
CA HIS A 18 32.96 -17.34 -6.55
C HIS A 18 33.35 -15.86 -6.54
N SER A 19 32.53 -15.02 -7.17
CA SER A 19 32.76 -13.58 -7.24
C SER A 19 32.74 -12.91 -5.86
N LEU A 20 31.92 -13.39 -4.92
CA LEU A 20 31.93 -12.90 -3.53
C LEU A 20 33.26 -13.22 -2.83
N VAL A 21 33.77 -14.44 -3.00
CA VAL A 21 35.06 -14.85 -2.42
C VAL A 21 36.21 -14.05 -3.02
N GLU A 22 36.20 -13.79 -4.34
CA GLU A 22 37.19 -12.90 -4.98
C GLU A 22 37.12 -11.49 -4.39
N SER A 23 35.93 -10.89 -4.35
CA SER A 23 35.71 -9.53 -3.82
C SER A 23 36.17 -9.40 -2.36
N TRP A 24 35.99 -10.46 -1.56
CA TRP A 24 36.43 -10.51 -0.17
C TRP A 24 37.95 -10.36 -0.03
N TYR A 25 38.72 -11.16 -0.78
CA TYR A 25 40.18 -11.14 -0.73
C TYR A 25 40.77 -9.90 -1.42
N GLU A 26 40.17 -9.44 -2.51
CA GLU A 26 40.57 -8.18 -3.17
C GLU A 26 40.37 -6.96 -2.26
N SER A 27 39.40 -7.04 -1.34
CA SER A 27 39.18 -6.03 -0.29
C SER A 27 40.17 -6.15 0.88
N GLY A 28 41.16 -7.05 0.81
CA GLY A 28 42.20 -7.22 1.82
C GLY A 28 41.79 -8.02 3.05
N LEU A 29 40.66 -8.73 3.00
CA LEU A 29 40.13 -9.50 4.13
C LEU A 29 40.71 -10.92 4.11
N SER A 30 41.19 -11.41 5.26
CA SER A 30 41.98 -12.65 5.33
C SER A 30 41.17 -13.90 5.67
N LYS A 31 40.09 -13.80 6.43
CA LYS A 31 39.38 -14.96 7.00
C LYS A 31 37.94 -15.04 6.51
N LEU A 32 37.61 -16.12 5.78
CA LEU A 32 36.25 -16.40 5.33
C LEU A 32 35.93 -17.89 5.44
N THR A 33 34.76 -18.21 5.97
CA THR A 33 34.20 -19.56 5.86
C THR A 33 33.11 -19.54 4.80
N VAL A 34 33.09 -20.57 3.96
CA VAL A 34 32.15 -20.72 2.85
C VAL A 34 31.34 -21.99 3.04
N PHE A 35 30.02 -21.86 3.02
CA PHE A 35 29.09 -22.97 2.94
C PHE A 35 28.50 -23.07 1.52
N VAL A 36 28.84 -24.14 0.81
CA VAL A 36 28.36 -24.36 -0.55
C VAL A 36 27.03 -25.10 -0.51
N THR A 37 25.98 -24.46 -1.03
CA THR A 37 24.65 -25.07 -1.13
C THR A 37 24.58 -25.95 -2.38
N THR A 38 24.01 -27.14 -2.25
CA THR A 38 23.85 -28.09 -3.36
C THR A 38 22.63 -27.70 -4.17
N ASN A 39 22.86 -27.15 -5.37
CA ASN A 39 21.80 -26.95 -6.35
C ASN A 39 21.87 -28.05 -7.40
N LEU A 40 20.75 -28.74 -7.65
CA LEU A 40 20.68 -29.94 -8.51
C LEU A 40 21.11 -29.69 -9.97
N GLU A 41 21.13 -28.44 -10.42
CA GLU A 41 21.36 -28.06 -11.82
C GLU A 41 22.84 -27.77 -12.16
N GLU A 42 23.72 -27.49 -11.17
CA GLU A 42 25.15 -27.20 -11.41
C GLU A 42 26.07 -27.89 -10.38
N PRO A 43 26.33 -29.20 -10.54
CA PRO A 43 27.23 -29.94 -9.66
C PRO A 43 28.69 -29.80 -10.10
N ALA A 44 29.44 -28.75 -9.68
CA ALA A 44 30.92 -28.73 -9.76
C ALA A 44 31.64 -27.48 -9.15
N ASN A 45 31.06 -26.73 -8.22
CA ASN A 45 31.70 -25.46 -7.78
C ASN A 45 32.92 -25.62 -6.82
N THR A 46 33.17 -26.83 -6.32
CA THR A 46 34.22 -27.07 -5.32
C THR A 46 35.64 -26.99 -5.89
N ALA A 47 35.83 -27.35 -7.17
CA ALA A 47 37.14 -27.30 -7.82
C ALA A 47 37.58 -25.86 -8.16
N GLU A 48 36.64 -24.98 -8.50
CA GLU A 48 36.93 -23.56 -8.77
C GLU A 48 37.19 -22.78 -7.48
N LEU A 49 36.40 -23.03 -6.42
CA LEU A 49 36.68 -22.49 -5.08
C LEU A 49 38.03 -22.97 -4.51
N ALA A 50 38.45 -24.20 -4.82
CA ALA A 50 39.77 -24.69 -4.45
C ALA A 50 40.92 -23.94 -5.17
N LYS A 51 40.74 -23.55 -6.43
CA LYS A 51 41.71 -22.71 -7.16
C LYS A 51 41.79 -21.30 -6.57
N LEU A 52 40.66 -20.71 -6.19
CA LEU A 52 40.65 -19.41 -5.51
C LEU A 52 41.37 -19.45 -4.17
N ARG A 53 41.20 -20.54 -3.40
CA ARG A 53 41.96 -20.77 -2.18
C ARG A 53 43.47 -20.71 -2.42
N GLU A 54 43.96 -21.39 -3.46
CA GLU A 54 45.38 -21.37 -3.84
C GLU A 54 45.87 -19.99 -4.31
N HIS A 55 45.00 -19.17 -4.89
CA HIS A 55 45.34 -17.81 -5.30
C HIS A 55 45.38 -16.84 -4.11
N ALA A 56 44.38 -16.89 -3.22
CA ALA A 56 44.31 -16.07 -2.02
C ALA A 56 45.47 -16.34 -1.05
N LEU A 57 45.84 -17.61 -0.86
CA LEU A 57 46.99 -18.03 -0.05
C LEU A 57 48.34 -17.56 -0.60
N ARG A 58 48.43 -17.23 -1.90
CA ARG A 58 49.65 -16.67 -2.50
C ARG A 58 49.80 -15.16 -2.26
N GLY A 59 48.72 -14.46 -1.94
CA GLY A 59 48.70 -13.00 -1.74
C GLY A 59 48.90 -12.54 -0.30
N ALA A 60 48.58 -13.36 0.71
CA ALA A 60 48.74 -13.04 2.13
C ALA A 60 49.00 -14.30 2.98
N GLU A 61 50.06 -14.28 3.80
CA GLU A 61 50.45 -15.41 4.67
C GLU A 61 49.38 -15.77 5.74
N GLU A 62 48.45 -14.86 6.05
CA GLU A 62 47.40 -15.05 7.05
C GLU A 62 46.01 -15.38 6.45
N ALA A 63 45.89 -15.53 5.13
CA ALA A 63 44.60 -15.84 4.50
C ALA A 63 44.12 -17.26 4.82
N SER A 64 42.86 -17.43 5.25
CA SER A 64 42.22 -18.73 5.42
C SER A 64 40.85 -18.78 4.74
N LEU A 65 40.64 -19.85 3.95
CA LEU A 65 39.35 -20.21 3.36
C LEU A 65 38.95 -21.59 3.86
N HIS A 66 37.86 -21.67 4.63
CA HIS A 66 37.29 -22.92 5.10
C HIS A 66 36.04 -23.24 4.29
N ILE A 67 36.05 -24.35 3.54
CA ILE A 67 34.90 -24.77 2.72
C ILE A 67 34.16 -25.89 3.46
N VAL A 68 32.87 -25.68 3.69
CA VAL A 68 31.91 -26.65 4.23
C VAL A 68 30.87 -26.93 3.14
N ALA A 69 30.64 -28.18 2.78
CA ALA A 69 29.66 -28.56 1.77
C ALA A 69 28.45 -29.24 2.40
N ALA A 70 27.25 -28.96 1.88
CA ALA A 70 26.05 -29.70 2.24
C ALA A 70 26.15 -31.17 1.79
N THR A 71 25.61 -32.12 2.58
CA THR A 71 25.43 -33.50 2.13
C THR A 71 24.16 -33.62 1.30
N GLU A 72 24.23 -34.28 0.14
CA GLU A 72 23.21 -34.29 -0.94
C GLU A 72 21.79 -34.73 -0.51
N ASP A 73 21.62 -35.35 0.66
CA ASP A 73 20.37 -36.01 1.08
C ASP A 73 19.67 -35.41 2.32
N LYS A 74 20.14 -34.27 2.87
CA LYS A 74 19.52 -33.67 4.05
C LYS A 74 19.38 -32.16 3.95
N ASP A 75 18.18 -31.67 4.30
CA ASP A 75 17.95 -30.26 4.58
C ASP A 75 18.99 -29.78 5.62
N PRO A 76 19.75 -28.71 5.33
CA PRO A 76 20.79 -28.24 6.23
C PRO A 76 20.20 -27.80 7.58
N GLU A 77 20.78 -28.30 8.67
CA GLU A 77 20.46 -27.85 10.03
C GLU A 77 21.06 -26.45 10.26
N TRP A 78 20.40 -25.42 9.69
CA TRP A 78 20.92 -24.06 9.64
C TRP A 78 21.39 -23.53 10.99
N ARG A 79 20.64 -23.76 12.08
CA ARG A 79 21.02 -23.27 13.41
C ARG A 79 22.41 -23.76 13.83
N THR A 80 22.70 -25.05 13.64
CA THR A 80 24.00 -25.65 13.97
C THR A 80 25.11 -25.07 13.10
N ILE A 81 24.84 -24.87 11.81
CA ILE A 81 25.80 -24.33 10.85
C ILE A 81 26.16 -22.88 11.18
N ILE A 82 25.18 -22.05 11.53
CA ILE A 82 25.39 -20.60 11.69
C ILE A 82 25.85 -20.21 13.10
N GLN A 83 25.65 -21.06 14.10
CA GLN A 83 25.98 -20.79 15.51
C GLN A 83 27.39 -20.21 15.73
N PRO A 84 28.46 -20.73 15.08
CA PRO A 84 29.83 -20.25 15.30
C PRO A 84 30.14 -18.87 14.74
N PHE A 85 29.28 -18.33 13.87
CA PHE A 85 29.55 -17.11 13.09
C PHE A 85 28.78 -15.92 13.67
N SER A 86 29.31 -14.71 13.53
CA SER A 86 28.63 -13.48 13.96
C SER A 86 27.84 -12.82 12.83
N PHE A 87 28.28 -13.05 11.59
CA PHE A 87 27.71 -12.41 10.40
C PHE A 87 27.62 -13.39 9.23
N LEU A 88 26.53 -13.27 8.46
CA LEU A 88 26.27 -14.10 7.30
C LEU A 88 26.13 -13.26 6.02
N LEU A 89 26.78 -13.72 4.95
CA LEU A 89 26.59 -13.24 3.59
C LEU A 89 25.87 -14.31 2.80
N TYR A 90 24.70 -14.01 2.26
CA TYR A 90 23.97 -14.96 1.43
C TYR A 90 24.00 -14.53 -0.03
N VAL A 91 24.37 -15.42 -0.95
CA VAL A 91 24.33 -15.14 -2.39
C VAL A 91 23.63 -16.24 -3.17
N SER A 92 22.72 -15.85 -4.06
CA SER A 92 22.01 -16.81 -4.92
C SER A 92 21.76 -16.27 -6.32
N GLN A 93 22.29 -16.95 -7.34
CA GLN A 93 22.07 -16.60 -8.74
C GLN A 93 20.73 -17.12 -9.28
N HIS A 94 20.18 -18.16 -8.65
CA HIS A 94 18.93 -18.79 -9.06
C HIS A 94 17.72 -18.26 -8.28
N GLY A 95 17.95 -17.39 -7.29
CA GLY A 95 16.90 -16.76 -6.51
C GLY A 95 16.12 -17.75 -5.67
N ASP A 96 16.81 -18.67 -4.99
CA ASP A 96 16.17 -19.63 -4.06
C ASP A 96 15.63 -18.89 -2.83
N VAL A 97 14.38 -18.45 -2.93
CA VAL A 97 13.70 -17.70 -1.87
C VAL A 97 13.38 -18.58 -0.66
N GLU A 98 13.20 -19.90 -0.83
CA GLU A 98 12.90 -20.81 0.27
C GLU A 98 14.14 -21.06 1.13
N GLU A 99 15.30 -21.25 0.51
CA GLU A 99 16.58 -21.34 1.19
C GLU A 99 16.87 -20.06 1.98
N LEU A 100 16.74 -18.89 1.33
CA LEU A 100 16.93 -17.59 1.97
C LEU A 100 15.98 -17.42 3.17
N ARG A 101 14.71 -17.79 3.03
CA ARG A 101 13.73 -17.72 4.12
C ARG A 101 14.15 -18.62 5.29
N LYS A 102 14.49 -19.88 5.03
CA LYS A 102 14.91 -20.83 6.09
C LYS A 102 16.17 -20.30 6.82
N LEU A 103 17.14 -19.78 6.07
CA LEU A 103 18.37 -19.21 6.62
C LEU A 103 18.08 -17.96 7.48
N GLN A 104 17.28 -17.02 6.98
CA GLN A 104 16.89 -15.81 7.72
C GLN A 104 16.18 -16.16 9.04
N HIS A 105 15.27 -17.14 9.04
CA HIS A 105 14.61 -17.60 10.25
C HIS A 105 15.61 -18.16 11.28
N ALA A 106 16.62 -18.91 10.82
CA ALA A 106 17.68 -19.38 11.70
C ALA A 106 18.51 -18.22 12.25
N CYS A 107 18.87 -17.23 11.43
CA CYS A 107 19.60 -16.03 11.86
C CYS A 107 18.84 -15.24 12.93
N ILE A 108 17.52 -15.05 12.78
CA ILE A 108 16.68 -14.38 13.78
C ILE A 108 16.70 -15.17 15.11
N ALA A 109 16.54 -16.50 15.04
CA ALA A 109 16.54 -17.34 16.23
C ALA A 109 17.89 -17.34 16.98
N GLU A 110 19.00 -17.34 16.23
CA GLU A 110 20.37 -17.34 16.77
C GLU A 110 20.95 -15.93 16.97
N GLN A 111 20.13 -14.89 16.79
CA GLN A 111 20.51 -13.48 16.93
C GLN A 111 21.75 -13.10 16.07
N LYS A 112 21.77 -13.55 14.82
CA LYS A 112 22.86 -13.29 13.86
C LYS A 112 22.47 -12.19 12.86
N SER A 113 23.45 -11.37 12.47
CA SER A 113 23.25 -10.43 11.37
C SER A 113 23.47 -11.12 10.02
N MET A 114 22.71 -10.72 9.01
CA MET A 114 22.80 -11.28 7.67
C MET A 114 22.53 -10.23 6.61
N ILE A 115 23.25 -10.28 5.49
CA ILE A 115 22.88 -9.51 4.28
C ILE A 115 22.79 -10.46 3.09
N PRO A 116 21.63 -10.51 2.40
CA PRO A 116 21.48 -11.29 1.18
C PRO A 116 21.79 -10.46 -0.06
N ALA A 117 22.29 -11.12 -1.10
CA ALA A 117 22.20 -10.64 -2.47
C ALA A 117 21.74 -11.76 -3.39
N VAL A 118 20.68 -11.51 -4.15
CA VAL A 118 20.06 -12.53 -5.01
C VAL A 118 19.78 -11.97 -6.38
N VAL A 119 19.85 -12.84 -7.39
CA VAL A 119 19.31 -12.56 -8.71
C VAL A 119 17.89 -13.12 -8.75
N LEU A 120 16.92 -12.24 -8.95
CA LEU A 120 15.51 -12.62 -8.95
C LEU A 120 14.78 -11.94 -10.10
N GLN A 121 14.08 -12.75 -10.90
CA GLN A 121 13.31 -12.29 -12.07
C GLN A 121 14.10 -11.38 -13.02
N GLY A 122 15.40 -11.66 -13.22
CA GLY A 122 16.27 -10.88 -14.11
C GLY A 122 16.80 -9.56 -13.52
N ARG A 123 16.57 -9.28 -12.23
CA ARG A 123 17.17 -8.16 -11.49
C ARG A 123 18.14 -8.67 -10.45
N GLY A 124 19.20 -7.91 -10.19
CA GLY A 124 20.06 -8.11 -9.04
C GLY A 124 19.49 -7.38 -7.83
N MET A 125 19.50 -8.00 -6.67
CA MET A 125 19.01 -7.40 -5.44
C MET A 125 20.04 -7.61 -4.33
N ALA A 126 20.27 -6.61 -3.49
CA ALA A 126 21.06 -6.75 -2.27
C ALA A 126 20.35 -6.09 -1.09
N GLY A 127 20.46 -6.70 0.09
CA GLY A 127 19.72 -6.29 1.27
C GLY A 127 18.25 -6.74 1.28
N PRO A 128 17.48 -6.33 2.29
CA PRO A 128 17.90 -5.46 3.39
C PRO A 128 18.85 -6.16 4.37
N LEU A 129 19.63 -5.37 5.10
CA LEU A 129 20.49 -5.88 6.17
C LEU A 129 19.61 -6.36 7.33
N LEU A 130 19.64 -7.66 7.59
CA LEU A 130 19.02 -8.26 8.75
C LEU A 130 19.89 -8.00 9.98
N HIS A 131 19.32 -7.25 10.92
CA HIS A 131 19.79 -7.20 12.29
C HIS A 131 18.81 -7.95 13.20
N PRO A 132 19.29 -8.63 14.26
CA PRO A 132 18.43 -9.42 15.15
C PRO A 132 17.27 -8.64 15.78
N ASN A 133 17.49 -7.35 16.04
CA ASN A 133 16.50 -6.43 16.62
C ASN A 133 15.97 -5.41 15.60
N GLY A 134 16.32 -5.57 14.32
CA GLY A 134 15.96 -4.64 13.26
C GLY A 134 14.74 -5.08 12.45
N GLU A 135 14.27 -4.17 11.61
CA GLU A 135 13.12 -4.40 10.72
C GLU A 135 13.50 -4.94 9.34
N GLY A 136 14.81 -5.03 9.05
CA GLY A 136 15.37 -5.50 7.79
C GLY A 136 15.09 -6.98 7.54
N ARG A 137 13.95 -7.27 6.90
CA ARG A 137 13.52 -8.63 6.55
C ARG A 137 13.40 -8.78 5.04
N TRP A 138 13.88 -9.89 4.50
CA TRP A 138 13.82 -10.13 3.06
C TRP A 138 12.38 -10.17 2.58
N GLU A 139 11.49 -10.83 3.32
CA GLU A 139 10.07 -10.92 2.98
C GLU A 139 9.40 -9.54 2.93
N SER A 140 9.82 -8.60 3.78
CA SER A 140 9.31 -7.22 3.73
C SER A 140 9.74 -6.52 2.45
N ALA A 141 11.00 -6.68 2.04
CA ALA A 141 11.48 -6.13 0.78
C ALA A 141 10.80 -6.78 -0.42
N TRP A 142 10.72 -8.11 -0.44
CA TRP A 142 10.11 -8.86 -1.53
C TRP A 142 8.62 -8.52 -1.73
N ARG A 143 7.86 -8.37 -0.64
CA ARG A 143 6.45 -7.98 -0.71
C ARG A 143 6.24 -6.47 -0.88
N GLY A 144 7.25 -5.65 -0.59
CA GLY A 144 7.18 -4.20 -0.71
C GLY A 144 7.65 -3.65 -2.05
N ILE A 145 8.53 -4.36 -2.77
CA ILE A 145 9.02 -3.92 -4.09
C ILE A 145 7.95 -4.18 -5.15
N HIS A 146 7.69 -3.19 -6.01
CA HIS A 146 6.63 -3.23 -7.00
C HIS A 146 6.99 -4.17 -8.14
N SER A 147 5.98 -4.88 -8.66
CA SER A 147 6.16 -5.79 -9.78
C SER A 147 6.72 -5.10 -11.04
N THR A 148 6.46 -3.80 -11.22
CA THR A 148 6.94 -2.97 -12.34
C THR A 148 8.45 -2.76 -12.37
N VAL A 149 9.15 -2.99 -11.25
CA VAL A 149 10.62 -2.96 -11.20
C VAL A 149 11.23 -4.14 -11.96
N PHE A 150 10.48 -5.24 -12.07
CA PHE A 150 10.92 -6.47 -12.73
C PHE A 150 10.43 -6.51 -14.18
N PRO A 151 11.25 -7.03 -15.12
CA PRO A 151 10.84 -7.16 -16.51
C PRO A 151 9.69 -8.16 -16.68
N GLU A 152 8.69 -7.81 -17.49
CA GLU A 152 7.53 -8.69 -17.78
C GLU A 152 7.95 -10.01 -18.44
N VAL A 153 9.00 -9.98 -19.27
CA VAL A 153 9.51 -11.15 -19.98
C VAL A 153 10.74 -11.68 -19.26
N ARG A 154 10.59 -12.85 -18.63
CA ARG A 154 11.71 -13.64 -18.09
C ARG A 154 12.55 -14.15 -19.25
N LYS A 155 13.55 -13.37 -19.68
CA LYS A 155 14.60 -13.94 -20.52
C LYS A 155 15.44 -14.86 -19.64
N PRO A 156 15.70 -16.12 -20.03
CA PRO A 156 16.62 -17.01 -19.33
C PRO A 156 18.09 -16.57 -19.53
N GLN A 157 18.33 -15.26 -19.72
CA GLN A 157 19.68 -14.74 -19.88
C GLN A 157 20.43 -14.94 -18.57
N ARG A 158 21.60 -15.56 -18.68
CA ARG A 158 22.57 -15.63 -17.60
C ARG A 158 22.88 -14.21 -17.14
N PHE A 159 22.67 -13.94 -15.85
CA PHE A 159 23.10 -12.71 -15.21
C PHE A 159 24.59 -12.48 -15.52
N SER A 160 24.96 -11.27 -15.96
CA SER A 160 26.32 -11.02 -16.44
C SER A 160 27.34 -11.11 -15.31
N ALA A 161 28.56 -11.59 -15.61
CA ALA A 161 29.63 -11.66 -14.61
C ALA A 161 29.95 -10.29 -14.01
N ALA A 162 29.83 -9.21 -14.81
CA ALA A 162 29.99 -7.84 -14.34
C ALA A 162 28.92 -7.46 -13.30
N ALA A 163 27.66 -7.78 -13.55
CA ALA A 163 26.58 -7.49 -12.60
C ALA A 163 26.72 -8.30 -11.31
N VAL A 164 27.14 -9.57 -11.40
CA VAL A 164 27.50 -10.39 -10.24
C VAL A 164 28.62 -9.72 -9.44
N ALA A 165 29.71 -9.29 -10.10
CA ALA A 165 30.84 -8.65 -9.44
C ALA A 165 30.45 -7.34 -8.73
N ILE A 166 29.53 -6.56 -9.30
CA ILE A 166 28.99 -5.36 -8.64
C ILE A 166 28.27 -5.74 -7.35
N LEU A 167 27.36 -6.72 -7.38
CA LEU A 167 26.64 -7.15 -6.18
C LEU A 167 27.56 -7.75 -5.12
N SER A 168 28.56 -8.54 -5.54
CA SER A 168 29.56 -9.12 -4.64
C SER A 168 30.36 -8.04 -3.90
N ASN A 169 30.90 -7.06 -4.65
CA ASN A 169 31.63 -5.93 -4.06
C ASN A 169 30.74 -5.09 -3.14
N LEU A 170 29.50 -4.84 -3.56
CA LEU A 170 28.52 -4.15 -2.73
C LEU A 170 28.29 -4.89 -1.40
N LEU A 171 28.15 -6.22 -1.44
CA LEU A 171 27.91 -7.02 -0.25
C LEU A 171 29.06 -6.96 0.75
N VAL A 172 30.31 -7.04 0.25
CA VAL A 172 31.52 -6.90 1.09
C VAL A 172 31.59 -5.50 1.70
N HIS A 173 31.29 -4.46 0.93
CA HIS A 173 31.26 -3.08 1.40
C HIS A 173 30.19 -2.85 2.49
N GLU A 174 28.97 -3.34 2.27
CA GLU A 174 27.89 -3.21 3.25
C GLU A 174 28.16 -4.03 4.52
N TRP A 175 28.84 -5.18 4.40
CA TRP A 175 29.34 -5.90 5.57
C TRP A 175 30.37 -5.08 6.35
N GLN A 176 31.37 -4.50 5.67
CA GLN A 176 32.39 -3.66 6.30
C GLN A 176 31.73 -2.51 7.06
N LYS A 177 30.79 -1.79 6.44
CA LYS A 177 30.00 -0.75 7.12
C LYS A 177 29.29 -1.27 8.36
N ALA A 178 28.60 -2.41 8.24
CA ALA A 178 27.83 -2.98 9.33
C ALA A 178 28.68 -3.33 10.56
N ILE A 179 29.97 -3.69 10.37
CA ILE A 179 30.90 -3.97 11.46
C ILE A 179 31.66 -2.74 11.97
N THR A 180 31.87 -1.70 11.14
CA THR A 180 32.61 -0.49 11.52
C THR A 180 31.73 0.64 12.06
N GLU A 181 30.47 0.73 11.64
CA GLU A 181 29.60 1.86 11.97
C GLU A 181 28.83 1.66 13.28
N GLU A 182 29.17 2.49 14.29
CA GLU A 182 28.31 2.75 15.45
C GLU A 182 27.02 3.45 15.00
N LYS A 183 25.91 2.68 14.96
CA LYS A 183 24.52 3.15 15.12
C LYS A 183 24.03 4.24 14.14
N GLU A 184 24.19 4.09 12.82
CA GLU A 184 23.23 4.74 11.92
C GLU A 184 21.95 3.88 11.86
N THR A 185 20.91 4.33 12.56
CA THR A 185 19.65 3.59 12.75
C THR A 185 18.68 3.69 11.58
N ASP A 186 18.80 4.70 10.70
CA ASP A 186 17.80 5.00 9.66
C ASP A 186 18.16 4.50 8.24
N GLY A 187 19.42 4.10 7.99
CA GLY A 187 19.90 3.74 6.65
C GLY A 187 19.86 2.24 6.29
N ARG A 188 19.57 1.35 7.25
CA ARG A 188 19.84 -0.10 7.11
C ARG A 188 18.70 -0.93 6.54
N ASN A 189 17.47 -0.40 6.55
CA ASN A 189 16.31 -1.07 5.96
C ASN A 189 16.11 -0.62 4.51
N GLN A 190 17.10 -0.88 3.66
CA GLN A 190 17.07 -0.54 2.25
C GLN A 190 17.43 -1.75 1.41
N CYS A 191 16.91 -1.81 0.18
CA CYS A 191 17.26 -2.83 -0.79
C CYS A 191 17.85 -2.14 -2.02
N TYR A 192 19.03 -2.59 -2.43
CA TYR A 192 19.66 -2.16 -3.67
C TYR A 192 19.10 -3.00 -4.81
N ILE A 193 18.66 -2.35 -5.88
CA ILE A 193 18.16 -3.03 -7.07
C ILE A 193 19.05 -2.67 -8.25
N LEU A 194 19.63 -3.69 -8.88
CA LEU A 194 20.56 -3.60 -10.00
C LEU A 194 19.88 -4.07 -11.29
N ASP A 195 19.96 -3.21 -12.31
CA ASP A 195 19.71 -3.58 -13.69
C ASP A 195 20.97 -4.24 -14.29
N PRO A 196 20.94 -5.53 -14.68
CA PRO A 196 22.12 -6.21 -15.22
C PRO A 196 22.52 -5.77 -16.63
N ASP A 197 21.61 -5.14 -17.39
CA ASP A 197 21.86 -4.71 -18.76
C ASP A 197 22.55 -3.34 -18.79
N THR A 198 22.13 -2.42 -17.92
CA THR A 198 22.71 -1.07 -17.82
C THR A 198 23.78 -0.95 -16.73
N LEU A 199 23.87 -1.93 -15.82
CA LEU A 199 24.69 -1.90 -14.60
C LEU A 199 24.38 -0.72 -13.69
N THR A 200 23.19 -0.11 -13.83
CA THR A 200 22.71 0.93 -12.94
C THR A 200 21.94 0.30 -11.79
N GLY A 201 22.21 0.73 -10.56
CA GLY A 201 21.38 0.33 -9.44
C GLY A 201 21.18 1.43 -8.43
N ILE A 202 20.08 1.31 -7.69
CA ILE A 202 19.53 2.34 -6.82
C ILE A 202 19.12 1.70 -5.50
N TRP A 203 19.38 2.39 -4.39
CA TRP A 203 18.91 2.02 -3.07
C TRP A 203 17.47 2.48 -2.87
N HIS A 204 16.62 1.56 -2.44
CA HIS A 204 15.22 1.83 -2.13
C HIS A 204 14.93 1.57 -0.65
N PRO A 205 14.31 2.52 0.06
CA PRO A 205 13.87 2.28 1.43
C PRO A 205 12.79 1.21 1.46
N ILE A 206 12.93 0.29 2.41
CA ILE A 206 12.00 -0.80 2.68
C ILE A 206 11.26 -0.49 3.97
N ARG A 207 9.94 -0.64 3.92
CA ARG A 207 9.08 -0.51 5.09
C ARG A 207 8.81 -1.88 5.69
N PRO A 208 8.59 -1.97 7.01
CA PRO A 208 8.04 -3.17 7.62
C PRO A 208 6.73 -3.55 6.94
N HIS A 209 6.67 -4.75 6.35
CA HIS A 209 5.49 -5.16 5.60
C HIS A 209 4.42 -5.73 6.55
N PRO A 210 3.13 -5.37 6.42
CA PRO A 210 2.08 -5.76 7.37
C PRO A 210 1.93 -7.27 7.59
N VAL A 211 2.11 -8.07 6.54
CA VAL A 211 2.05 -9.55 6.63
C VAL A 211 3.25 -10.12 7.41
N VAL A 212 4.39 -9.43 7.41
CA VAL A 212 5.66 -9.90 8.00
C VAL A 212 5.82 -9.40 9.44
N SER A 213 5.49 -8.14 9.68
CA SER A 213 5.56 -7.50 11.00
C SER A 213 4.32 -7.77 11.86
N GLY A 214 3.20 -8.16 11.21
CA GLY A 214 1.91 -8.29 11.84
C GLY A 214 1.15 -6.95 11.86
N VAL A 215 -0.17 -7.05 12.00
CA VAL A 215 -1.07 -5.91 12.24
C VAL A 215 -1.87 -6.17 13.51
N GLU A 216 -2.18 -5.11 14.24
CA GLU A 216 -3.15 -5.21 15.34
C GLU A 216 -4.56 -5.32 14.76
N THR A 217 -5.37 -6.20 15.35
CA THR A 217 -6.75 -6.40 14.89
C THR A 217 -7.61 -5.17 15.15
N ALA A 218 -8.56 -4.89 14.28
CA ALA A 218 -9.46 -3.77 14.42
C ALA A 218 -10.29 -3.87 15.70
N ARG A 219 -10.60 -2.72 16.32
CA ARG A 219 -11.33 -2.64 17.59
C ARG A 219 -12.63 -1.88 17.41
N LEU A 220 -13.72 -2.44 17.94
CA LEU A 220 -14.99 -1.73 18.02
C LEU A 220 -14.82 -0.50 18.92
N VAL A 221 -15.27 0.66 18.43
CA VAL A 221 -15.20 1.93 19.15
C VAL A 221 -16.49 2.10 19.95
N GLU A 222 -16.37 2.03 21.28
CA GLU A 222 -17.49 2.35 22.16
C GLU A 222 -17.76 3.86 22.20
N ASN A 223 -19.03 4.24 22.13
CA ASN A 223 -19.52 5.62 22.22
C ASN A 223 -18.74 6.59 21.31
N PHE A 224 -18.60 6.24 20.03
CA PHE A 224 -17.80 7.03 19.09
C PHE A 224 -18.34 8.46 18.94
N GLU A 225 -19.63 8.68 19.16
CA GLU A 225 -20.30 9.99 19.15
C GLU A 225 -19.65 10.96 20.15
N LEU A 226 -19.28 10.48 21.35
CA LEU A 226 -18.57 11.28 22.35
C LEU A 226 -17.14 11.65 21.92
N ARG A 227 -16.53 10.85 21.03
CA ARG A 227 -15.21 11.14 20.45
C ARG A 227 -15.30 12.18 19.34
N LEU A 228 -16.42 12.22 18.59
CA LEU A 228 -16.68 13.23 17.56
C LEU A 228 -16.82 14.64 18.15
N GLU A 229 -17.44 14.77 19.33
CA GLU A 229 -17.59 16.06 20.02
C GLU A 229 -16.25 16.63 20.51
N LYS A 230 -15.25 15.77 20.71
CA LYS A 230 -13.91 16.12 21.23
C LYS A 230 -12.85 16.26 20.15
N SER A 231 -13.15 15.87 18.90
CA SER A 231 -12.18 15.96 17.81
C SER A 231 -12.05 17.42 17.35
N HIS A 232 -10.86 17.99 17.52
CA HIS A 232 -10.51 19.30 16.96
C HIS A 232 -10.20 19.20 15.44
N GLU A 233 -10.39 20.31 14.75
CA GLU A 233 -10.11 20.52 13.31
C GLU A 233 -8.63 20.27 12.94
N PRO A 234 -8.32 20.02 11.65
CA PRO A 234 -7.27 19.10 11.23
C PRO A 234 -5.84 19.64 11.40
N ALA A 235 -4.90 18.69 11.33
CA ALA A 235 -3.47 18.90 11.21
C ALA A 235 -3.08 19.89 10.07
N ASP A 236 -1.87 20.41 10.15
CA ASP A 236 -1.31 21.40 9.22
C ASP A 236 -1.47 20.96 7.75
N THR A 237 -1.84 21.89 6.88
CA THR A 237 -2.13 21.63 5.46
C THR A 237 -0.87 21.18 4.69
N GLU A 238 0.32 21.50 5.18
CA GLU A 238 1.58 21.01 4.58
C GLU A 238 1.96 19.58 5.04
N GLU A 239 1.47 19.14 6.20
CA GLU A 239 1.88 17.87 6.81
C GLU A 239 1.39 16.66 6.00
N TRP A 240 0.14 16.73 5.51
CA TRP A 240 -0.44 15.63 4.75
C TRP A 240 0.21 15.43 3.39
N PHE A 241 0.55 16.52 2.70
CA PHE A 241 1.18 16.46 1.37
C PHE A 241 2.56 15.82 1.48
N THR A 242 3.33 16.23 2.50
CA THR A 242 4.64 15.62 2.82
C THR A 242 4.51 14.14 3.15
N CYS A 243 3.48 13.75 3.90
CA CYS A 243 3.25 12.35 4.23
C CYS A 243 2.88 11.51 3.00
N PHE A 244 2.00 11.98 2.11
CA PHE A 244 1.70 11.24 0.87
C PHE A 244 2.90 11.12 -0.06
N ASN A 245 3.76 12.15 -0.16
CA ASN A 245 5.02 12.03 -0.88
C ASN A 245 5.91 10.92 -0.30
N ARG A 246 5.99 10.82 1.05
CA ARG A 246 6.73 9.74 1.71
C ARG A 246 6.13 8.36 1.48
N LEU A 247 4.82 8.27 1.23
CA LEU A 247 4.13 7.02 0.85
C LEU A 247 4.30 6.66 -0.63
N THR A 248 4.77 7.60 -1.47
CA THR A 248 4.79 7.45 -2.92
C THR A 248 6.19 7.10 -3.42
N SER A 249 6.32 5.99 -4.13
CA SER A 249 7.55 5.58 -4.80
C SER A 249 7.18 4.56 -5.88
N ALA A 250 7.72 4.74 -7.08
CA ALA A 250 7.47 3.82 -8.19
C ALA A 250 7.99 2.39 -7.91
N ALA A 251 8.91 2.24 -6.94
CA ALA A 251 9.56 0.97 -6.63
C ALA A 251 9.12 0.35 -5.30
N THR A 252 8.86 1.14 -4.24
CA THR A 252 8.66 0.61 -2.86
C THR A 252 7.59 1.36 -2.05
N GLY A 253 6.80 2.21 -2.71
CA GLY A 253 5.78 3.01 -2.04
C GLY A 253 4.53 2.22 -1.67
N ILE A 254 3.73 2.74 -0.75
CA ILE A 254 2.33 2.29 -0.66
C ILE A 254 1.60 2.73 -1.94
N PHE A 255 1.95 3.91 -2.46
CA PHE A 255 1.52 4.40 -3.76
C PHE A 255 2.64 4.21 -4.78
N HIS A 256 2.34 3.52 -5.87
CA HIS A 256 3.19 3.47 -7.06
C HIS A 256 3.21 4.82 -7.78
N ALA A 257 2.04 5.43 -7.90
CA ALA A 257 1.86 6.74 -8.50
C ALA A 257 0.86 7.55 -7.68
N TRP A 258 1.14 8.85 -7.55
CA TRP A 258 0.23 9.84 -6.98
C TRP A 258 0.50 11.18 -7.66
N GLU A 259 -0.22 11.45 -8.75
CA GLU A 259 0.09 12.54 -9.67
C GLU A 259 -1.13 12.92 -10.52
N GLU A 260 -1.02 14.01 -11.27
CA GLU A 260 -2.07 14.44 -12.20
C GLU A 260 -2.08 13.59 -13.47
N ALA A 261 -0.95 12.98 -13.82
CA ALA A 261 -0.74 12.20 -15.03
C ALA A 261 -1.26 12.93 -16.30
N ASP A 262 -1.56 12.17 -17.35
CA ASP A 262 -2.18 12.70 -18.58
C ASP A 262 -3.71 12.84 -18.47
N LEU A 263 -4.23 13.22 -17.28
CA LEU A 263 -5.67 13.37 -17.04
C LEU A 263 -6.21 14.72 -17.53
N ILE A 264 -7.51 14.73 -17.88
CA ILE A 264 -8.22 15.96 -18.26
C ILE A 264 -8.46 16.81 -17.00
N GLN A 265 -7.82 17.98 -16.94
CA GLN A 265 -7.86 18.88 -15.78
C GLN A 265 -9.02 19.89 -15.80
N LEU A 266 -9.94 19.78 -16.77
CA LEU A 266 -11.09 20.68 -16.90
C LEU A 266 -12.39 19.89 -17.10
N PRO A 267 -13.51 20.36 -16.53
CA PRO A 267 -13.65 21.55 -15.69
C PRO A 267 -13.24 21.32 -14.22
N LEU A 268 -12.83 20.10 -13.86
CA LEU A 268 -12.36 19.76 -12.52
C LEU A 268 -10.91 19.32 -12.59
N ALA A 269 -10.11 19.73 -11.62
CA ALA A 269 -8.79 19.18 -11.42
C ALA A 269 -8.91 17.69 -11.10
N GLN A 270 -8.00 16.87 -11.61
CA GLN A 270 -7.98 15.43 -11.41
C GLN A 270 -6.61 14.96 -10.96
N CYS A 271 -6.61 14.00 -10.04
CA CYS A 271 -5.41 13.33 -9.58
C CYS A 271 -5.65 11.82 -9.53
N LEU A 272 -4.68 11.08 -10.05
CA LEU A 272 -4.59 9.64 -9.98
C LEU A 272 -3.80 9.25 -8.73
N VAL A 273 -4.25 8.19 -8.06
CA VAL A 273 -3.44 7.41 -7.14
C VAL A 273 -3.46 5.96 -7.58
N GLN A 274 -2.34 5.25 -7.46
CA GLN A 274 -2.28 3.82 -7.69
C GLN A 274 -1.61 3.13 -6.51
N PRO A 275 -2.39 2.59 -5.56
CA PRO A 275 -1.84 1.83 -4.44
C PRO A 275 -1.37 0.43 -4.86
N VAL A 276 -0.49 -0.16 -4.07
CA VAL A 276 -0.10 -1.58 -4.19
C VAL A 276 -1.07 -2.50 -3.44
N ASP A 277 -1.07 -3.79 -3.78
CA ASP A 277 -1.79 -4.83 -3.04
C ASP A 277 -0.91 -5.42 -1.93
N PRO A 278 -1.15 -5.09 -0.64
CA PRO A 278 -0.34 -5.57 0.48
C PRO A 278 -0.50 -7.07 0.77
N LEU A 279 -1.42 -7.77 0.11
CA LEU A 279 -1.54 -9.23 0.23
C LEU A 279 -0.84 -9.98 -0.90
N SER A 280 -0.09 -9.29 -1.75
CA SER A 280 0.76 -9.94 -2.75
C SER A 280 1.78 -10.87 -2.08
N GLU A 281 1.98 -12.07 -2.64
CA GLU A 281 3.04 -13.00 -2.21
C GLU A 281 4.46 -12.48 -2.52
N GLY A 282 4.54 -11.43 -3.34
CA GLY A 282 5.76 -10.78 -3.79
C GLY A 282 6.08 -11.12 -5.26
N PRO A 283 6.52 -10.15 -6.09
CA PRO A 283 6.59 -8.71 -5.81
C PRO A 283 5.19 -8.07 -5.65
N ALA A 284 5.12 -6.85 -5.11
CA ALA A 284 3.87 -6.13 -4.85
C ALA A 284 3.13 -5.86 -6.16
N GLN A 285 1.94 -6.44 -6.32
CA GLN A 285 1.08 -6.15 -7.46
C GLN A 285 0.41 -4.79 -7.30
N LEU A 286 0.09 -4.13 -8.41
CA LEU A 286 -0.59 -2.85 -8.38
C LEU A 286 -2.10 -3.06 -8.33
N LEU A 287 -2.77 -2.31 -7.47
CA LEU A 287 -4.22 -2.20 -7.52
C LEU A 287 -4.65 -1.33 -8.71
N PRO A 288 -5.93 -1.41 -9.14
CA PRO A 288 -6.44 -0.52 -10.19
C PRO A 288 -6.22 0.96 -9.83
N PRO A 289 -5.85 1.82 -10.79
CA PRO A 289 -5.69 3.24 -10.54
C PRO A 289 -7.03 3.87 -10.15
N ILE A 290 -6.98 4.80 -9.20
CA ILE A 290 -8.14 5.52 -8.68
C ILE A 290 -7.98 6.99 -9.05
N ILE A 291 -8.95 7.52 -9.77
CA ILE A 291 -8.99 8.93 -10.15
C ILE A 291 -10.01 9.64 -9.25
N ARG A 292 -9.56 10.72 -8.61
CA ARG A 292 -10.44 11.65 -7.88
C ARG A 292 -10.36 13.03 -8.51
N SER A 293 -11.46 13.77 -8.39
CA SER A 293 -11.55 15.15 -8.86
C SER A 293 -11.90 16.09 -7.72
N GLY A 294 -11.48 17.34 -7.88
CA GLY A 294 -11.74 18.43 -6.95
C GLY A 294 -11.94 19.74 -7.70
N LEU A 295 -12.40 20.77 -7.00
CA LEU A 295 -12.45 22.12 -7.56
C LEU A 295 -11.03 22.66 -7.78
N THR A 296 -10.09 22.26 -6.92
CA THR A 296 -8.67 22.62 -7.00
C THR A 296 -7.78 21.38 -7.11
N HIS A 297 -6.54 21.57 -7.57
CA HIS A 297 -5.53 20.51 -7.60
C HIS A 297 -5.23 19.96 -6.21
N GLU A 298 -5.21 20.82 -5.20
CA GLU A 298 -5.02 20.42 -3.80
C GLU A 298 -6.12 19.47 -3.33
N GLU A 299 -7.39 19.81 -3.59
CA GLU A 299 -8.52 18.94 -3.28
C GLU A 299 -8.41 17.61 -4.03
N ALA A 300 -8.14 17.64 -5.34
CA ALA A 300 -8.04 16.42 -6.14
C ALA A 300 -6.93 15.48 -5.62
N ARG A 301 -5.77 16.03 -5.27
CA ARG A 301 -4.63 15.30 -4.69
C ARG A 301 -4.94 14.73 -3.31
N ARG A 302 -5.54 15.52 -2.44
CA ARG A 302 -5.95 15.08 -1.10
C ARG A 302 -6.96 13.93 -1.19
N GLU A 303 -7.98 14.10 -2.02
CA GLU A 303 -9.04 13.10 -2.20
C GLU A 303 -8.52 11.81 -2.83
N SER A 304 -7.60 11.90 -3.82
CA SER A 304 -6.97 10.72 -4.40
C SER A 304 -6.10 10.01 -3.37
N GLY A 305 -5.24 10.72 -2.63
CA GLY A 305 -4.38 10.12 -1.60
C GLY A 305 -5.17 9.37 -0.52
N LEU A 306 -6.24 9.98 0.02
CA LEU A 306 -7.12 9.31 0.99
C LEU A 306 -7.81 8.08 0.38
N ALA A 307 -8.27 8.16 -0.87
CA ALA A 307 -8.85 7.00 -1.55
C ALA A 307 -7.84 5.87 -1.80
N GLY A 308 -6.57 6.22 -2.00
CA GLY A 308 -5.48 5.24 -2.10
C GLY A 308 -5.26 4.49 -0.79
N LEU A 309 -5.28 5.20 0.34
CA LEU A 309 -5.20 4.59 1.68
C LEU A 309 -6.39 3.68 1.97
N GLU A 310 -7.60 4.10 1.60
CA GLU A 310 -8.82 3.31 1.74
C GLU A 310 -8.73 2.00 0.96
N ALA A 311 -8.28 2.06 -0.29
CA ALA A 311 -8.11 0.88 -1.14
C ALA A 311 -7.02 -0.05 -0.61
N TYR A 312 -5.91 0.49 -0.11
CA TYR A 312 -4.84 -0.30 0.52
C TYR A 312 -5.35 -1.00 1.79
N ALA A 313 -6.04 -0.28 2.68
CA ALA A 313 -6.61 -0.84 3.91
C ALA A 313 -7.72 -1.87 3.63
N ALA A 314 -8.49 -1.70 2.55
CA ALA A 314 -9.48 -2.68 2.11
C ALA A 314 -8.88 -4.06 1.81
N ARG A 315 -7.64 -4.09 1.29
CA ARG A 315 -6.93 -5.35 1.08
C ARG A 315 -6.51 -6.00 2.39
N LEU A 316 -6.23 -5.24 3.44
CA LEU A 316 -5.82 -5.75 4.76
C LEU A 316 -6.96 -6.30 5.62
N MET A 317 -8.21 -6.24 5.17
CA MET A 317 -9.39 -6.73 5.89
C MET A 317 -9.26 -8.17 6.46
N PRO A 318 -8.67 -9.16 5.75
CA PRO A 318 -8.47 -10.49 6.32
C PRO A 318 -7.56 -10.53 7.55
N LEU A 319 -6.61 -9.60 7.65
CA LEU A 319 -5.68 -9.51 8.78
C LEU A 319 -6.27 -8.70 9.94
N LEU A 320 -7.04 -7.65 9.61
CA LEU A 320 -7.64 -6.75 10.60
C LEU A 320 -8.87 -7.35 11.29
N PHE A 321 -9.61 -8.23 10.61
CA PHE A 321 -10.81 -8.90 11.12
C PHE A 321 -10.66 -10.43 11.01
N PRO A 322 -9.74 -11.04 11.77
CA PRO A 322 -9.54 -12.48 11.72
C PRO A 322 -10.81 -13.21 12.19
N GLY A 323 -11.16 -14.30 11.51
CA GLY A 323 -12.35 -15.10 11.81
C GLY A 323 -13.66 -14.59 11.22
N TRP A 324 -13.69 -13.39 10.64
CA TRP A 324 -14.88 -12.88 9.94
C TRP A 324 -15.01 -13.50 8.55
N LEU A 325 -16.24 -13.84 8.15
CA LEU A 325 -16.51 -14.31 6.80
C LEU A 325 -16.29 -13.20 5.77
N SER A 326 -16.01 -13.55 4.51
CA SER A 326 -15.80 -12.57 3.44
C SER A 326 -17.03 -11.66 3.27
N SER A 327 -18.24 -12.21 3.37
CA SER A 327 -19.49 -11.44 3.31
C SER A 327 -19.61 -10.39 4.40
N GLN A 328 -19.17 -10.71 5.63
CA GLN A 328 -19.21 -9.75 6.75
C GLN A 328 -18.20 -8.62 6.56
N ARG A 329 -17.06 -8.91 5.92
CA ARG A 329 -16.02 -7.92 5.61
C ARG A 329 -16.41 -7.03 4.43
N GLU A 330 -17.15 -7.55 3.46
CA GLU A 330 -17.67 -6.79 2.30
C GLU A 330 -18.72 -5.73 2.70
N ASP A 331 -19.40 -5.93 3.83
CA ASP A 331 -20.35 -4.96 4.37
C ASP A 331 -19.68 -3.85 5.22
N ILE A 332 -18.34 -3.90 5.40
CA ILE A 332 -17.58 -2.85 6.08
C ILE A 332 -17.12 -1.81 5.05
N GLY A 333 -17.63 -0.58 5.17
CA GLY A 333 -17.09 0.58 4.50
C GLY A 333 -15.80 1.06 5.17
N ILE A 334 -14.81 1.48 4.40
CA ILE A 334 -13.51 1.93 4.90
C ILE A 334 -13.31 3.40 4.54
N GLY A 335 -12.83 4.18 5.48
CA GLY A 335 -12.55 5.59 5.30
C GLY A 335 -11.23 5.99 5.94
N ALA A 336 -10.42 6.73 5.20
CA ALA A 336 -9.21 7.36 5.68
C ALA A 336 -9.44 8.86 5.83
N GLY A 337 -8.88 9.49 6.86
CA GLY A 337 -9.02 10.93 7.06
C GLY A 337 -7.97 11.51 8.00
N PHE A 338 -8.01 12.82 8.16
CA PHE A 338 -7.14 13.54 9.12
C PHE A 338 -7.76 13.67 10.51
N SER A 339 -9.00 13.24 10.64
CA SER A 339 -9.72 13.18 11.89
C SER A 339 -10.60 11.94 11.91
N ILE A 340 -11.01 11.53 13.11
CA ILE A 340 -11.98 10.45 13.29
C ILE A 340 -13.28 10.77 12.53
N ALA A 341 -13.76 12.02 12.63
CA ALA A 341 -14.99 12.46 11.98
C ALA A 341 -14.92 12.31 10.45
N GLU A 342 -13.83 12.75 9.83
CA GLU A 342 -13.67 12.59 8.39
C GLU A 342 -13.57 11.11 7.98
N ALA A 343 -12.75 10.32 8.68
CA ALA A 343 -12.56 8.92 8.35
C ALA A 343 -13.87 8.12 8.48
N VAL A 344 -14.64 8.34 9.56
CA VAL A 344 -15.94 7.69 9.78
C VAL A 344 -16.98 8.16 8.76
N GLU A 345 -16.99 9.45 8.37
CA GLU A 345 -17.86 9.95 7.31
C GLU A 345 -17.59 9.25 5.97
N ARG A 346 -16.31 9.13 5.61
CA ARG A 346 -15.90 8.49 4.36
C ARG A 346 -16.20 7.00 4.36
N ALA A 347 -15.97 6.33 5.49
CA ALA A 347 -16.35 4.93 5.69
C ALA A 347 -17.87 4.74 5.56
N PHE A 348 -18.67 5.64 6.14
CA PHE A 348 -20.12 5.61 6.00
C PHE A 348 -20.57 5.90 4.56
N ARG A 349 -19.93 6.82 3.83
CA ARG A 349 -20.16 7.01 2.39
C ARG A 349 -19.86 5.76 1.58
N ALA A 350 -18.85 4.97 1.94
CA ALA A 350 -18.59 3.69 1.31
C ALA A 350 -19.75 2.70 1.53
N CYS A 351 -20.33 2.65 2.74
CA CYS A 351 -21.55 1.88 3.01
C CYS A 351 -22.74 2.37 2.17
N LEU A 352 -22.93 3.69 2.05
CA LEU A 352 -23.96 4.29 1.19
C LEU A 352 -23.76 3.90 -0.29
N ALA A 353 -22.52 3.89 -0.79
CA ALA A 353 -22.20 3.49 -2.15
C ALA A 353 -22.51 2.00 -2.40
N THR A 354 -22.23 1.12 -1.44
CA THR A 354 -22.60 -0.30 -1.49
C THR A 354 -24.11 -0.48 -1.49
N ALA A 355 -24.82 0.21 -0.58
CA ALA A 355 -26.29 0.17 -0.52
C ALA A 355 -26.93 0.73 -1.79
N TRP A 356 -26.37 1.80 -2.37
CA TRP A 356 -26.77 2.37 -3.65
C TRP A 356 -26.63 1.35 -4.79
N SER A 357 -25.48 0.68 -4.86
CA SER A 357 -25.22 -0.34 -5.88
C SER A 357 -26.15 -1.56 -5.75
N LYS A 358 -26.46 -1.98 -4.52
CA LYS A 358 -27.48 -3.01 -4.24
C LYS A 358 -28.87 -2.53 -4.74
N ARG A 359 -29.28 -1.30 -4.42
CA ARG A 359 -30.55 -0.69 -4.85
C ARG A 359 -30.65 -0.58 -6.38
N MET A 360 -29.62 -0.09 -7.06
CA MET A 360 -29.64 0.08 -8.51
C MET A 360 -29.75 -1.27 -9.25
N ARG A 361 -29.09 -2.32 -8.76
CA ARG A 361 -29.25 -3.68 -9.32
C ARG A 361 -30.69 -4.20 -9.18
N MET A 362 -31.33 -3.96 -8.05
CA MET A 362 -32.74 -4.37 -7.83
C MET A 362 -33.75 -3.57 -8.67
N LEU A 363 -33.37 -2.36 -9.12
CA LEU A 363 -34.23 -1.46 -9.89
C LEU A 363 -33.95 -1.48 -11.39
N ALA A 364 -33.13 -2.40 -11.90
CA ALA A 364 -32.74 -2.46 -13.32
C ALA A 364 -33.94 -2.44 -14.29
N ASP A 365 -35.08 -3.02 -13.91
CA ASP A 365 -36.30 -3.08 -14.72
C ASP A 365 -37.41 -2.12 -14.26
N LYS A 366 -37.16 -1.28 -13.25
CA LYS A 366 -38.15 -0.36 -12.67
C LYS A 366 -37.76 1.09 -12.89
N LYS A 367 -38.72 1.92 -13.28
CA LYS A 367 -38.50 3.37 -13.39
C LYS A 367 -38.35 3.98 -12.00
N LEU A 368 -37.27 4.73 -11.81
CA LEU A 368 -36.98 5.51 -10.61
C LEU A 368 -37.92 6.70 -10.51
N ALA A 369 -38.75 6.74 -9.46
CA ALA A 369 -39.64 7.85 -9.23
C ALA A 369 -38.90 9.01 -8.54
N VAL A 370 -38.92 10.20 -9.15
CA VAL A 370 -38.22 11.40 -8.65
C VAL A 370 -39.14 12.62 -8.63
N THR A 371 -38.89 13.56 -7.73
CA THR A 371 -39.64 14.81 -7.58
C THR A 371 -38.79 15.99 -8.03
N HIS A 372 -39.38 16.95 -8.74
CA HIS A 372 -38.67 18.13 -9.25
C HIS A 372 -38.14 19.00 -8.11
N ILE A 373 -36.92 19.52 -8.27
CA ILE A 373 -36.36 20.53 -7.37
C ILE A 373 -36.57 21.90 -7.97
N GLU A 374 -37.34 22.74 -7.30
CA GLU A 374 -37.24 24.18 -7.48
C GLU A 374 -36.15 24.67 -6.52
N TYR A 375 -35.11 25.28 -7.07
CA TYR A 375 -34.05 25.87 -6.26
C TYR A 375 -34.07 27.39 -6.44
N GLY A 376 -34.20 28.10 -5.33
CA GLY A 376 -34.08 29.55 -5.29
C GLY A 376 -32.61 29.98 -5.43
N GLN A 377 -31.94 30.15 -4.29
CA GLN A 377 -30.50 30.45 -4.25
C GLN A 377 -29.70 29.23 -3.79
N ILE A 378 -28.67 28.87 -4.57
CA ILE A 378 -27.65 27.90 -4.18
C ILE A 378 -26.48 28.67 -3.59
N GLU A 379 -26.28 28.58 -2.28
CA GLU A 379 -25.19 29.29 -1.59
C GLU A 379 -23.86 28.59 -1.75
N ASP A 380 -23.88 27.25 -1.85
CA ASP A 380 -22.67 26.43 -1.95
C ASP A 380 -21.85 26.76 -3.20
N VAL A 381 -20.61 27.18 -2.98
CA VAL A 381 -19.70 27.62 -4.05
C VAL A 381 -19.42 26.49 -5.05
N ARG A 382 -19.23 25.26 -4.56
CA ARG A 382 -18.91 24.11 -5.42
C ARG A 382 -20.10 23.71 -6.26
N CYS A 383 -21.30 23.62 -5.68
CA CYS A 383 -22.51 23.31 -6.44
C CYS A 383 -22.78 24.35 -7.54
N ARG A 384 -22.63 25.65 -7.24
CA ARG A 384 -22.76 26.72 -8.25
C ARG A 384 -21.76 26.57 -9.39
N TYR A 385 -20.48 26.35 -9.07
CA TYR A 385 -19.45 26.17 -10.07
C TYR A 385 -19.75 24.95 -10.96
N TYR A 386 -20.13 23.81 -10.37
CA TYR A 386 -20.43 22.61 -11.14
C TYR A 386 -21.66 22.76 -12.04
N LEU A 387 -22.72 23.42 -11.55
CA LEU A 387 -23.88 23.73 -12.37
C LEU A 387 -23.53 24.65 -13.54
N GLN A 388 -22.71 25.68 -13.31
CA GLN A 388 -22.26 26.58 -14.36
C GLN A 388 -21.40 25.83 -15.39
N ALA A 389 -20.48 24.97 -14.94
CA ALA A 389 -19.66 24.17 -15.82
C ALA A 389 -20.51 23.24 -16.71
N LEU A 390 -21.49 22.53 -16.13
CA LEU A 390 -22.46 21.72 -16.88
C LEU A 390 -23.29 22.56 -17.84
N HIS A 391 -23.66 23.77 -17.43
CA HIS A 391 -24.44 24.66 -18.27
C HIS A 391 -23.70 25.07 -19.54
N ILE A 392 -22.41 25.36 -19.40
CA ILE A 392 -21.54 25.73 -20.53
C ILE A 392 -21.29 24.53 -21.45
N THR A 393 -21.11 23.33 -20.90
CA THR A 393 -20.72 22.15 -21.69
C THR A 393 -21.91 21.39 -22.30
N GLU A 394 -23.06 21.32 -21.60
CA GLU A 394 -24.20 20.47 -21.96
C GLU A 394 -25.55 21.20 -21.97
N GLY A 395 -25.62 22.48 -21.61
CA GLY A 395 -26.83 23.29 -21.65
C GLY A 395 -27.70 23.19 -20.38
N GLY A 396 -29.02 23.05 -20.50
CA GLY A 396 -29.91 23.06 -19.33
C GLY A 396 -29.75 21.80 -18.46
N THR A 397 -29.49 21.98 -17.16
CA THR A 397 -29.50 20.89 -16.17
C THR A 397 -30.84 20.81 -15.46
N GLN A 398 -31.31 19.59 -15.19
CA GLN A 398 -32.51 19.36 -14.38
C GLN A 398 -32.12 18.69 -13.07
N LEU A 399 -32.70 19.15 -11.97
CA LEU A 399 -32.45 18.63 -10.64
C LEU A 399 -33.69 17.92 -10.10
N ALA A 400 -33.49 16.80 -9.43
CA ALA A 400 -34.57 16.04 -8.83
C ALA A 400 -34.16 15.39 -7.49
N VAL A 401 -35.12 15.23 -6.58
CA VAL A 401 -34.95 14.43 -5.35
C VAL A 401 -35.47 13.02 -5.60
N GLY A 402 -34.68 12.03 -5.19
CA GLY A 402 -35.08 10.63 -5.15
C GLY A 402 -35.52 10.20 -3.76
N GLU A 403 -36.06 8.99 -3.66
CA GLU A 403 -36.39 8.42 -2.35
C GLU A 403 -35.12 8.23 -1.51
N PRO A 404 -35.14 8.60 -0.21
CA PRO A 404 -33.98 8.48 0.67
C PRO A 404 -33.35 7.07 0.66
N LEU A 405 -32.03 7.01 0.79
CA LEU A 405 -31.28 5.76 0.97
C LEU A 405 -30.77 5.70 2.40
N LEU A 406 -31.22 4.73 3.20
CA LEU A 406 -30.83 4.61 4.62
C LEU A 406 -31.08 5.92 5.40
N GLY A 407 -32.23 6.55 5.13
CA GLY A 407 -32.59 7.85 5.69
C GLY A 407 -31.78 9.04 5.17
N CYS A 408 -30.79 8.82 4.30
CA CYS A 408 -29.97 9.89 3.71
C CYS A 408 -30.59 10.44 2.42
N PRO A 409 -30.49 11.77 2.19
CA PRO A 409 -31.03 12.41 1.00
C PRO A 409 -30.41 11.87 -0.28
N VAL A 410 -31.23 11.75 -1.33
CA VAL A 410 -30.81 11.33 -2.67
C VAL A 410 -31.13 12.45 -3.65
N VAL A 411 -30.11 12.89 -4.39
CA VAL A 411 -30.25 13.90 -5.45
C VAL A 411 -29.91 13.26 -6.79
N TRP A 412 -30.56 13.75 -7.84
CA TRP A 412 -30.35 13.38 -9.22
C TRP A 412 -30.12 14.62 -10.08
N VAL A 413 -29.11 14.57 -10.93
CA VAL A 413 -28.77 15.61 -11.90
C VAL A 413 -28.91 15.02 -13.30
N ARG A 414 -29.69 15.67 -14.15
CA ARG A 414 -29.74 15.34 -15.57
C ARG A 414 -28.68 16.13 -16.33
N SER A 415 -27.86 15.41 -17.08
CA SER A 415 -26.83 15.94 -17.97
C SER A 415 -26.97 15.24 -19.33
N GLY A 416 -27.34 16.00 -20.36
CA GLY A 416 -27.66 15.45 -21.67
C GLY A 416 -28.75 14.35 -21.62
N SER A 417 -28.38 13.14 -22.05
CA SER A 417 -29.26 11.96 -22.07
C SER A 417 -29.21 11.09 -20.81
N SER A 418 -28.44 11.47 -19.81
CA SER A 418 -28.16 10.65 -18.62
C SER A 418 -28.54 11.34 -17.33
N TRP A 419 -28.97 10.54 -16.35
CA TRP A 419 -29.18 10.96 -14.97
C TRP A 419 -28.06 10.43 -14.08
N HIS A 420 -27.50 11.31 -13.28
CA HIS A 420 -26.43 11.02 -12.33
C HIS A 420 -26.96 11.23 -10.93
N GLY A 421 -27.01 10.16 -10.14
CA GLY A 421 -27.56 10.18 -8.79
C GLY A 421 -26.54 9.84 -7.71
N SER A 422 -26.76 10.40 -6.53
CA SER A 422 -26.02 10.04 -5.31
C SER A 422 -26.84 10.25 -4.05
N ALA A 423 -26.50 9.44 -3.04
CA ALA A 423 -26.93 9.60 -1.66
C ALA A 423 -25.74 10.10 -0.83
N ASP A 424 -25.97 11.05 0.08
CA ASP A 424 -24.93 11.55 0.99
C ASP A 424 -25.54 11.99 2.32
N LEU A 425 -24.71 12.36 3.30
CA LEU A 425 -25.11 12.69 4.67
C LEU A 425 -25.96 13.97 4.76
N ASP A 426 -25.87 14.85 3.77
CA ASP A 426 -26.66 16.06 3.66
C ASP A 426 -27.07 16.31 2.20
N LEU A 427 -28.15 17.05 2.00
CA LEU A 427 -28.71 17.36 0.69
C LEU A 427 -27.73 18.12 -0.20
N THR A 428 -26.95 19.05 0.37
CA THR A 428 -25.91 19.80 -0.34
C THR A 428 -24.80 18.88 -0.82
N LEU A 429 -24.39 17.93 0.02
CA LEU A 429 -23.35 16.95 -0.31
C LEU A 429 -23.84 15.98 -1.39
N ALA A 430 -25.09 15.54 -1.29
CA ALA A 430 -25.72 14.68 -2.27
C ALA A 430 -25.82 15.37 -3.63
N LEU A 431 -26.21 16.66 -3.67
CA LEU A 431 -26.21 17.47 -4.89
C LEU A 431 -24.80 17.63 -5.46
N ARG A 432 -23.82 17.99 -4.62
CA ARG A 432 -22.43 18.17 -5.03
C ARG A 432 -21.86 16.91 -5.69
N GLN A 433 -22.07 15.76 -5.07
CA GLN A 433 -21.58 14.48 -5.60
C GLN A 433 -22.30 14.10 -6.91
N SER A 434 -23.60 14.37 -7.04
CA SER A 434 -24.34 14.14 -8.29
C SER A 434 -23.85 15.02 -9.43
N LEU A 435 -23.59 16.31 -9.14
CA LEU A 435 -23.04 17.26 -10.11
C LEU A 435 -21.63 16.86 -10.55
N GLN A 436 -20.79 16.42 -9.62
CA GLN A 436 -19.44 15.92 -9.92
C GLN A 436 -19.49 14.65 -10.79
N LYS A 437 -20.41 13.72 -10.51
CA LYS A 437 -20.64 12.54 -11.36
C LYS A 437 -21.10 12.91 -12.76
N ALA A 438 -21.98 13.90 -12.90
CA ALA A 438 -22.40 14.41 -14.20
C ALA A 438 -21.23 15.02 -14.99
N LEU A 439 -20.43 15.88 -14.36
CA LEU A 439 -19.26 16.51 -14.98
C LEU A 439 -18.20 15.49 -15.44
N THR A 440 -17.95 14.47 -14.62
CA THR A 440 -16.98 13.40 -14.91
C THR A 440 -17.57 12.29 -15.78
N LYS A 441 -18.87 12.35 -16.10
CA LYS A 441 -19.63 11.34 -16.85
C LYS A 441 -19.53 9.94 -16.23
N THR A 442 -19.45 9.86 -14.90
CA THR A 442 -19.35 8.61 -14.16
C THR A 442 -20.73 8.11 -13.73
N ALA A 443 -20.96 6.79 -13.87
CA ALA A 443 -22.12 6.06 -13.33
C ALA A 443 -23.50 6.70 -13.59
N GLY A 444 -23.78 7.07 -14.86
CA GLY A 444 -25.08 7.59 -15.28
C GLY A 444 -26.09 6.49 -15.66
N VAL A 445 -27.38 6.75 -15.46
CA VAL A 445 -28.49 5.92 -15.92
C VAL A 445 -29.21 6.62 -17.07
N ALA A 446 -29.71 5.86 -18.04
CA ALA A 446 -30.45 6.42 -19.17
C ALA A 446 -31.70 7.22 -18.74
N SER A 447 -32.00 8.30 -19.46
CA SER A 447 -33.19 9.15 -19.24
C SER A 447 -34.52 8.39 -19.16
N SER A 448 -34.65 7.28 -19.90
CA SER A 448 -35.84 6.44 -19.92
C SER A 448 -36.13 5.72 -18.60
N SER A 449 -35.14 5.60 -17.72
CA SER A 449 -35.23 4.88 -16.45
C SER A 449 -35.70 5.74 -15.29
N VAL A 450 -35.96 7.04 -15.51
CA VAL A 450 -36.45 7.98 -14.50
C VAL A 450 -37.87 8.43 -14.85
N ARG A 451 -38.76 8.45 -13.85
CA ARG A 451 -40.16 8.89 -13.93
C ARG A 451 -40.39 10.03 -12.95
N TRP A 452 -40.97 11.12 -13.41
CA TRP A 452 -41.41 12.21 -12.54
C TRP A 452 -42.64 11.78 -11.73
N LYS A 453 -42.62 12.06 -10.42
CA LYS A 453 -43.82 12.05 -9.58
C LYS A 453 -44.65 13.29 -9.93
N GLU A 454 -45.98 13.17 -9.90
CA GLU A 454 -46.92 14.28 -10.15
C GLU A 454 -47.03 15.24 -8.94
N ASP A 455 -46.09 15.15 -8.01
CA ASP A 455 -46.02 15.98 -6.82
C ASP A 455 -45.56 17.40 -7.17
N LYS A 456 -45.94 18.37 -6.33
CA LYS A 456 -45.42 19.74 -6.44
C LYS A 456 -43.90 19.73 -6.34
N ALA A 457 -43.26 20.62 -7.08
CA ALA A 457 -41.83 20.82 -6.96
C ALA A 457 -41.46 21.09 -5.50
N GLN A 458 -40.37 20.46 -5.05
CA GLN A 458 -39.86 20.63 -3.71
C GLN A 458 -38.93 21.83 -3.72
N ASP A 459 -39.24 22.84 -2.89
CA ASP A 459 -38.34 23.95 -2.63
C ASP A 459 -37.20 23.49 -1.73
N ILE A 460 -35.97 23.67 -2.19
CA ILE A 460 -34.76 23.19 -1.51
C ILE A 460 -33.78 24.33 -1.34
N MET A 461 -33.36 24.52 -0.09
CA MET A 461 -32.26 25.41 0.26
C MET A 461 -30.93 24.64 0.23
N VAL A 462 -30.00 25.07 -0.62
CA VAL A 462 -28.65 24.51 -0.69
C VAL A 462 -27.69 25.46 0.02
N SER A 463 -27.45 25.17 1.29
CA SER A 463 -26.61 25.98 2.18
C SER A 463 -25.11 25.81 1.86
N ASN A 464 -24.30 26.82 2.17
CA ASN A 464 -22.85 26.68 2.06
C ASN A 464 -22.30 25.61 3.03
N SER A 465 -21.55 24.65 2.50
CA SER A 465 -20.99 23.53 3.27
C SER A 465 -19.51 23.72 3.64
N ALA A 466 -18.92 24.89 3.41
CA ALA A 466 -17.52 25.20 3.69
C ALA A 466 -17.36 26.10 4.95
N PRO A 467 -16.44 25.80 5.88
CA PRO A 467 -15.57 24.60 5.93
C PRO A 467 -16.36 23.31 6.25
N PRO A 468 -15.79 22.12 5.97
CA PRO A 468 -16.46 20.85 6.19
C PRO A 468 -16.84 20.65 7.67
N LYS A 469 -18.10 20.26 7.93
CA LYS A 469 -18.60 20.04 9.29
C LYS A 469 -18.82 18.56 9.56
N HIS A 470 -17.77 17.75 9.36
CA HIS A 470 -17.80 16.29 9.37
C HIS A 470 -18.58 15.69 10.56
N ALA A 471 -18.25 16.13 11.78
CA ALA A 471 -18.91 15.65 12.99
C ALA A 471 -20.42 15.94 13.00
N SER A 472 -20.83 17.16 12.60
CA SER A 472 -22.25 17.52 12.58
C SER A 472 -23.05 16.73 11.53
N TRP A 473 -22.47 16.50 10.36
CA TRP A 473 -23.11 15.70 9.31
C TRP A 473 -23.26 14.24 9.73
N LEU A 474 -22.24 13.68 10.37
CA LEU A 474 -22.28 12.33 10.95
C LEU A 474 -23.35 12.19 12.03
N LEU A 475 -23.39 13.10 13.00
CA LEU A 475 -24.41 13.05 14.06
C LEU A 475 -25.83 13.13 13.49
N GLY A 476 -26.05 13.99 12.50
CA GLY A 476 -27.33 14.06 11.78
C GLY A 476 -27.67 12.77 11.03
N ALA A 477 -26.68 12.10 10.42
CA ALA A 477 -26.88 10.82 9.75
C ALA A 477 -27.19 9.68 10.75
N VAL A 478 -26.46 9.62 11.87
CA VAL A 478 -26.70 8.63 12.95
C VAL A 478 -28.12 8.77 13.50
N GLN A 479 -28.58 9.99 13.75
CA GLN A 479 -29.97 10.23 14.19
C GLN A 479 -31.01 9.67 13.21
N ARG A 480 -30.78 9.82 11.90
CA ARG A 480 -31.69 9.29 10.87
C ARG A 480 -31.62 7.76 10.75
N LEU A 481 -30.45 7.16 10.95
CA LEU A 481 -30.30 5.70 11.00
C LEU A 481 -31.06 5.11 12.20
N ASN A 482 -30.92 5.73 13.38
CA ASN A 482 -31.60 5.28 14.61
C ASN A 482 -33.13 5.35 14.45
N GLN A 483 -33.66 6.37 13.78
CA GLN A 483 -35.10 6.45 13.43
C GLN A 483 -35.56 5.29 12.52
N GLY A 484 -34.64 4.68 11.78
CA GLY A 484 -34.86 3.52 10.92
C GLY A 484 -34.47 2.18 11.56
N HIS A 485 -34.27 2.11 12.88
CA HIS A 485 -33.84 0.92 13.62
C HIS A 485 -32.50 0.32 13.16
N GLN A 486 -31.61 1.17 12.67
CA GLN A 486 -30.25 0.80 12.29
C GLN A 486 -29.24 1.56 13.12
N ARG A 487 -28.11 0.92 13.43
CA ARG A 487 -27.01 1.54 14.18
C ARG A 487 -25.72 1.54 13.36
N LEU A 488 -24.87 2.52 13.64
CA LEU A 488 -23.53 2.60 13.06
C LEU A 488 -22.52 1.91 13.99
N GLU A 489 -21.88 0.85 13.50
CA GLU A 489 -20.78 0.20 14.20
C GLU A 489 -19.45 0.70 13.63
N VAL A 490 -18.61 1.29 14.47
CA VAL A 490 -17.35 1.93 14.06
C VAL A 490 -16.16 1.12 14.58
N PHE A 491 -15.20 0.85 13.72
CA PHE A 491 -14.01 0.07 14.02
C PHE A 491 -12.75 0.91 13.79
N ASP A 492 -11.91 1.04 14.82
CA ASP A 492 -10.55 1.58 14.69
C ASP A 492 -9.66 0.53 14.02
N MET A 493 -9.11 0.85 12.86
CA MET A 493 -8.29 -0.07 12.06
C MET A 493 -6.80 -0.02 12.41
N ARG A 494 -6.39 0.75 13.43
CA ARG A 494 -5.01 0.76 13.97
C ARG A 494 -3.96 1.06 12.88
N SER A 495 -4.21 2.13 12.11
CA SER A 495 -3.42 2.45 10.91
C SER A 495 -1.92 2.66 11.15
N GLU A 496 -1.52 2.99 12.38
CA GLU A 496 -0.11 3.15 12.76
C GLU A 496 0.72 1.88 12.52
N PHE A 497 0.12 0.69 12.55
CA PHE A 497 0.83 -0.58 12.36
C PHE A 497 1.21 -0.88 10.92
N PHE A 498 0.54 -0.27 9.93
CA PHE A 498 0.79 -0.55 8.51
C PHE A 498 1.07 0.69 7.67
N LEU A 499 0.81 1.90 8.18
CA LEU A 499 1.23 3.16 7.55
C LEU A 499 2.46 3.79 8.24
N GLY A 500 2.74 3.37 9.48
CA GLY A 500 3.68 4.06 10.37
C GLY A 500 3.06 5.29 11.03
N THR A 501 3.89 6.12 11.65
CA THR A 501 3.45 7.39 12.24
C THR A 501 3.10 8.41 11.16
N GLY A 502 1.97 9.09 11.32
CA GLY A 502 1.50 10.11 10.41
C GLY A 502 0.15 10.71 10.83
N PRO A 503 -0.34 11.73 10.10
CA PRO A 503 -1.56 12.46 10.45
C PRO A 503 -2.85 11.72 10.03
N PHE A 504 -2.73 10.51 9.48
CA PHE A 504 -3.86 9.77 8.94
C PHE A 504 -4.42 8.78 9.96
N VAL A 505 -5.75 8.72 10.02
CA VAL A 505 -6.48 7.68 10.72
C VAL A 505 -7.36 6.92 9.74
N ILE A 506 -7.53 5.62 9.97
CA ILE A 506 -8.40 4.76 9.16
C ILE A 506 -9.43 4.09 10.05
N TYR A 507 -10.69 4.21 9.65
CA TYR A 507 -11.82 3.61 10.34
C TYR A 507 -12.65 2.75 9.38
N GLY A 508 -13.14 1.64 9.91
CA GLY A 508 -14.15 0.80 9.29
C GLY A 508 -15.53 1.13 9.85
N VAL A 509 -16.57 1.05 9.03
CA VAL A 509 -17.96 1.29 9.42
C VAL A 509 -18.83 0.17 8.89
N ARG A 510 -19.71 -0.36 9.74
CA ARG A 510 -20.75 -1.33 9.37
C ARG A 510 -22.12 -0.85 9.83
N LEU A 511 -23.16 -1.24 9.11
CA LEU A 511 -24.54 -1.04 9.54
C LEU A 511 -25.00 -2.27 10.32
N GLY A 512 -25.36 -2.08 11.60
CA GLY A 512 -25.96 -3.11 12.44
C GLY A 512 -27.48 -2.89 12.60
N GLU A 513 -28.20 -3.94 12.97
CA GLU A 513 -29.58 -3.84 13.44
C GLU A 513 -29.59 -3.48 14.94
N GLU A 514 -30.59 -2.73 15.40
CA GLU A 514 -30.80 -2.57 16.85
C GLU A 514 -31.18 -3.94 17.46
N GLU A 515 -30.41 -4.41 18.45
CA GLU A 515 -30.88 -5.48 19.32
C GLU A 515 -32.13 -4.96 20.04
N SER A 516 -33.28 -5.61 19.81
CA SER A 516 -34.47 -5.30 20.58
C SER A 516 -34.20 -5.63 22.05
N PRO A 517 -34.53 -4.72 23.00
CA PRO A 517 -34.20 -4.87 24.41
C PRO A 517 -34.84 -6.09 25.09
#